data_AF-A0A8T3CM99-F1
#
_entry.id   AF-A0A8T3CM99-F1
#
_cell.length_a   1.000
_cell.length_b   1.000
_cell.length_c   1.000
_cell.angle_alpha   90.00
_cell.angle_beta   90.00
_cell.angle_gamma   90.00
#
_symmetry.space_group_name_H-M   'P 1'
#
loop_
_entity.id
_entity.type
_entity.pdbx_description
1 polymer ?
#
loop_
_entity_poly.entity_id
_entity_poly.type
_entity_poly.pdbx_seq_one_letter_code
_entity_poly.pdbx_strand_id
1 'polypeptide(L)'
;MDKFKTVLNIVQKQQTTLGFGLVALLTAGGEQVFSAVVFKCPCNSWNFAYGTVFLLVPALALLVLGFILSNKTWKMFTGICVKKPTPIHMKNFCAFLKVFAQIYTTAMVAPISWIAVALLNGVYFECAMTGVNVTLFSDHLCSNKAPQCQHELQLFPCGKSTVPQAEREDVLAIVRAESQVLGWLLIASIMMAALLFTCVARCRSPVSYVHLKFWQMYAQKENELMEKQAWAKVSSFFRFSPREQHYSILHKYVDTNLNPTGAHKPSIRSEGGDFNSPTVLGFVDEGRVML
;
A
#
# COMPACT_ATOMS: atom_id res chain seq x y z
N MET A 1 -22.38 -28.96 6.98
CA MET A 1 -21.48 -27.99 7.65
C MET A 1 -20.01 -28.24 7.32
N ASP A 2 -19.59 -29.49 7.11
CA ASP A 2 -18.17 -29.83 6.86
C ASP A 2 -17.64 -29.31 5.52
N LYS A 3 -18.44 -29.32 4.46
CA LYS A 3 -18.05 -28.73 3.17
C LYS A 3 -17.75 -27.23 3.27
N PHE A 4 -18.47 -26.50 4.12
CA PHE A 4 -18.24 -25.08 4.35
C PHE A 4 -16.95 -24.85 5.15
N LYS A 5 -16.65 -25.70 6.14
CA LYS A 5 -15.34 -25.73 6.82
C LYS A 5 -14.20 -26.08 5.87
N THR A 6 -14.40 -27.02 4.95
CA THR A 6 -13.40 -27.38 3.93
C THR A 6 -13.11 -26.19 3.00
N VAL A 7 -14.15 -25.51 2.52
CA VAL A 7 -14.00 -24.31 1.68
C VAL A 7 -13.33 -23.18 2.46
N LEU A 8 -13.75 -22.90 3.70
CA LEU A 8 -13.10 -21.90 4.56
C LEU A 8 -11.63 -22.23 4.83
N ASN A 9 -11.30 -23.50 5.07
CA ASN A 9 -9.91 -23.94 5.24
C ASN A 9 -9.09 -23.75 3.95
N ILE A 10 -9.67 -23.96 2.78
CA ILE A 10 -9.03 -23.71 1.49
C ILE A 10 -8.81 -22.21 1.28
N VAL A 11 -9.83 -21.38 1.56
CA VAL A 11 -9.75 -19.92 1.47
C VAL A 11 -8.71 -19.36 2.44
N GLN A 12 -8.68 -19.85 3.67
CA GLN A 12 -7.69 -19.46 4.67
C GLN A 12 -6.27 -19.92 4.28
N LYS A 13 -6.14 -21.10 3.66
CA LYS A 13 -4.86 -21.61 3.14
C LYS A 13 -4.35 -20.81 1.94
N GLN A 14 -5.24 -20.28 1.11
CA GLN A 14 -4.92 -19.49 -0.09
C GLN A 14 -5.12 -17.98 0.09
N GLN A 15 -5.21 -17.50 1.33
CA GLN A 15 -5.59 -16.13 1.66
C GLN A 15 -4.69 -15.08 0.97
N THR A 16 -3.40 -15.35 0.79
CA THR A 16 -2.46 -14.46 0.11
C THR A 16 -2.72 -14.39 -1.40
N THR A 17 -2.92 -15.53 -2.07
CA THR A 17 -3.24 -15.60 -3.51
C THR A 17 -4.60 -14.97 -3.81
N LEU A 18 -5.61 -15.23 -2.98
CA LEU A 18 -6.92 -14.61 -3.09
C LEU A 18 -6.87 -13.10 -2.82
N GLY A 19 -6.01 -12.67 -1.89
CA GLY A 19 -5.76 -11.25 -1.63
C GLY A 19 -5.20 -10.52 -2.85
N PHE A 20 -4.21 -11.10 -3.54
CA PHE A 20 -3.67 -10.49 -4.76
C PHE A 20 -4.69 -10.41 -5.89
N GLY A 21 -5.49 -11.47 -6.09
CA GLY A 21 -6.57 -11.48 -7.08
C GLY A 21 -7.63 -10.41 -6.78
N LEU A 22 -8.01 -10.27 -5.51
CA LEU A 22 -8.97 -9.24 -5.07
C LEU A 22 -8.43 -7.83 -5.30
N VAL A 23 -7.16 -7.57 -4.97
CA VAL A 23 -6.52 -6.26 -5.20
C VAL A 23 -6.49 -5.92 -6.69
N ALA A 24 -6.17 -6.88 -7.56
CA ALA A 24 -6.19 -6.68 -9.01
C ALA A 24 -7.61 -6.34 -9.52
N LEU A 25 -8.63 -7.09 -9.06
CA LEU A 25 -10.03 -6.83 -9.42
C LEU A 25 -10.52 -5.47 -8.94
N LEU A 26 -10.20 -5.09 -7.70
CA LEU A 26 -10.56 -3.78 -7.15
C LEU A 26 -9.85 -2.64 -7.88
N THR A 27 -8.60 -2.83 -8.27
CA THR A 27 -7.82 -1.83 -9.03
C THR A 27 -8.42 -1.65 -10.43
N ALA A 28 -8.73 -2.74 -11.12
CA ALA A 28 -9.39 -2.71 -12.43
C ALA A 28 -10.79 -2.09 -12.35
N GLY A 29 -11.61 -2.52 -11.39
CA GLY A 29 -12.96 -1.97 -11.20
C GLY A 29 -12.94 -0.50 -10.79
N GLY A 30 -12.02 -0.11 -9.91
CA GLY A 30 -11.84 1.27 -9.49
C GLY A 30 -11.44 2.17 -10.66
N GLU A 31 -10.44 1.75 -11.45
CA GLU A 31 -9.99 2.48 -12.63
C GLU A 31 -11.12 2.70 -13.64
N GLN A 32 -11.90 1.66 -13.92
CA GLN A 32 -13.05 1.75 -14.83
C GLN A 32 -14.09 2.77 -14.35
N VAL A 33 -14.37 2.82 -13.04
CA VAL A 33 -15.29 3.81 -12.46
C VAL A 33 -14.72 5.23 -12.57
N PHE A 34 -13.45 5.45 -12.24
CA PHE A 34 -12.82 6.78 -12.34
C PHE A 34 -12.76 7.27 -13.79
N SER A 35 -12.43 6.38 -14.73
CA SER A 35 -12.36 6.65 -16.17
C SER A 35 -13.75 6.96 -16.73
N ALA A 36 -14.77 6.15 -16.43
CA ALA A 36 -16.09 6.28 -17.03
C ALA A 36 -16.94 7.42 -16.42
N VAL A 37 -16.77 7.72 -15.13
CA VAL A 37 -17.67 8.63 -14.40
C VAL A 37 -17.08 10.02 -14.20
N VAL A 38 -15.77 10.11 -13.94
CA VAL A 38 -15.15 11.36 -13.47
C VAL A 38 -14.29 12.00 -14.56
N PHE A 39 -13.68 11.21 -15.44
CA PHE A 39 -12.72 11.71 -16.40
C PHE A 39 -13.38 12.24 -17.68
N LYS A 40 -13.21 13.53 -17.94
CA LYS A 40 -13.46 14.17 -19.24
C LYS A 40 -12.31 15.12 -19.55
N CYS A 41 -11.65 14.93 -20.68
CA CYS A 41 -10.51 15.77 -21.07
C CYS A 41 -11.01 17.21 -21.37
N PRO A 42 -10.35 18.26 -20.83
CA PRO A 42 -10.82 19.65 -20.99
C PRO A 42 -10.55 20.24 -22.38
N CYS A 43 -9.70 19.63 -23.20
CA CYS A 43 -9.30 20.06 -24.55
C CYS A 43 -8.85 21.52 -24.62
N ASN A 44 -7.91 21.85 -23.74
CA ASN A 44 -7.21 23.14 -23.67
C ASN A 44 -5.74 22.89 -23.30
N SER A 45 -4.93 23.94 -23.15
CA SER A 45 -3.52 23.84 -22.75
C SER A 45 -3.27 23.10 -21.43
N TRP A 46 -4.31 22.90 -20.62
CA TRP A 46 -4.29 22.15 -19.37
C TRP A 46 -4.36 20.62 -19.54
N ASN A 47 -4.51 20.11 -20.76
CA ASN A 47 -4.62 18.68 -21.06
C ASN A 47 -3.51 17.83 -20.42
N PHE A 48 -2.25 18.26 -20.57
CA PHE A 48 -1.09 17.57 -19.99
C PHE A 48 -1.18 17.46 -18.47
N ALA A 49 -1.41 18.58 -17.79
CA ALA A 49 -1.51 18.62 -16.33
C ALA A 49 -2.71 17.81 -15.83
N TYR A 50 -3.87 17.95 -16.47
CA TYR A 50 -5.09 17.25 -16.10
C TYR A 50 -4.93 15.73 -16.24
N GLY A 51 -4.48 15.23 -17.39
CA GLY A 51 -4.25 13.79 -17.61
C GLY A 51 -3.21 13.22 -16.63
N THR A 52 -2.11 13.95 -16.39
CA THR A 52 -1.06 13.52 -15.46
C THR A 52 -1.53 13.45 -14.01
N VAL A 53 -2.36 14.41 -13.57
CA VAL A 53 -2.93 14.42 -12.22
C VAL A 53 -3.81 13.19 -11.99
N PHE A 54 -4.70 12.86 -12.93
CA PHE A 54 -5.56 11.68 -12.82
C PHE A 54 -4.78 10.36 -12.90
N LEU A 55 -3.61 10.35 -13.55
CA LEU A 55 -2.72 9.20 -13.55
C LEU A 55 -1.96 9.04 -12.23
N LEU A 56 -1.37 10.11 -11.69
CA LEU A 56 -0.40 10.05 -10.58
C LEU A 56 -1.00 10.29 -9.19
N VAL A 57 -2.03 11.13 -9.05
CA VAL A 57 -2.60 11.46 -7.73
C VAL A 57 -3.26 10.25 -7.06
N PRO A 58 -4.07 9.42 -7.75
CA PRO A 58 -4.59 8.20 -7.15
C PRO A 58 -3.47 7.23 -6.75
N ALA A 59 -2.39 7.14 -7.53
CA ALA A 59 -1.22 6.34 -7.17
C ALA A 59 -0.55 6.86 -5.88
N LEU A 60 -0.40 8.18 -5.73
CA LEU A 60 0.14 8.79 -4.52
C LEU A 60 -0.79 8.57 -3.32
N ALA A 61 -2.10 8.69 -3.49
CA ALA A 61 -3.06 8.42 -2.43
C ALA A 61 -2.99 6.97 -1.95
N LEU A 62 -2.91 6.01 -2.88
CA LEU A 62 -2.72 4.59 -2.58
C LEU A 62 -1.40 4.33 -1.84
N LEU A 63 -0.33 5.05 -2.19
CA LEU A 63 0.96 4.94 -1.51
C LEU A 63 0.86 5.42 -0.06
N VAL A 64 0.26 6.58 0.17
CA VAL A 64 0.05 7.14 1.52
C VAL A 64 -0.81 6.20 2.36
N LEU A 65 -1.90 5.68 1.79
CA LEU A 65 -2.74 4.67 2.45
C LEU A 65 -1.93 3.40 2.77
N GLY A 66 -1.07 2.95 1.87
CA GLY A 66 -0.17 1.81 2.10
C GLY A 66 0.75 2.02 3.32
N PHE A 67 1.28 3.23 3.51
CA PHE A 67 2.06 3.57 4.69
C PHE A 67 1.22 3.60 5.97
N ILE A 68 0.03 4.22 5.92
CA ILE A 68 -0.88 4.35 7.07
C ILE A 68 -1.39 2.98 7.54
N LEU A 69 -1.69 2.08 6.62
CA LEU A 69 -2.22 0.74 6.94
C LEU A 69 -1.13 -0.25 7.37
N SER A 70 0.15 0.09 7.19
CA SER A 70 1.26 -0.78 7.56
C SER A 70 1.61 -0.64 9.04
N ASN A 71 1.34 -1.69 9.82
CA ASN A 71 1.74 -1.77 11.23
C ASN A 71 3.26 -1.62 11.42
N LYS A 72 4.07 -2.00 10.42
CA LYS A 72 5.53 -1.85 10.44
C LYS A 72 5.94 -0.38 10.42
N THR A 73 5.22 0.47 9.70
CA THR A 73 5.42 1.93 9.69
C THR A 73 5.27 2.47 11.11
N TRP A 74 4.16 2.17 11.78
CA TRP A 74 3.92 2.67 13.13
C TRP A 74 4.93 2.14 14.15
N LYS A 75 5.27 0.85 14.10
CA LYS A 75 6.33 0.26 14.95
C LYS A 75 7.67 0.99 14.79
N MET A 76 7.98 1.45 13.58
CA MET A 76 9.21 2.17 13.26
C MET A 76 9.18 3.62 13.76
N PHE A 77 8.06 4.34 13.62
CA PHE A 77 7.95 5.75 13.99
C PHE A 77 7.54 6.01 15.45
N THR A 78 6.93 5.04 16.13
CA THR A 78 6.47 5.21 17.53
C THR A 78 7.65 5.36 18.48
N GLY A 79 7.70 6.44 19.25
CA GLY A 79 8.71 6.67 20.29
C GLY A 79 10.04 7.27 19.80
N ILE A 80 10.14 7.68 18.53
CA ILE A 80 11.35 8.37 18.01
C ILE A 80 11.58 9.69 18.76
N CYS A 81 10.54 10.51 18.96
CA CYS A 81 10.66 11.84 19.57
C CYS A 81 10.89 11.83 21.10
N VAL A 82 10.78 10.66 21.75
CA VAL A 82 10.97 10.50 23.20
C VAL A 82 12.40 10.06 23.52
N LYS A 83 13.09 9.46 22.55
CA LYS A 83 14.49 9.02 22.70
C LYS A 83 15.42 10.21 22.44
N LYS A 84 16.36 10.47 23.36
CA LYS A 84 17.45 11.43 23.11
C LYS A 84 18.25 10.97 21.89
N PRO A 85 18.72 11.90 21.03
CA PRO A 85 19.49 11.54 19.85
C PRO A 85 20.79 10.85 20.27
N THR A 86 20.86 9.54 20.07
CA THR A 86 22.10 8.78 20.14
C THR A 86 22.78 8.84 18.76
N PRO A 87 24.12 8.84 18.70
CA PRO A 87 24.82 8.81 17.42
C PRO A 87 24.37 7.58 16.64
N ILE A 88 23.84 7.80 15.44
CA ILE A 88 23.36 6.73 14.57
C ILE A 88 24.60 5.98 14.06
N HIS A 89 24.94 4.86 14.69
CA HIS A 89 25.93 3.94 14.15
C HIS A 89 25.50 3.46 12.76
N MET A 90 26.44 3.42 11.80
CA MET A 90 26.19 2.98 10.41
C MET A 90 25.47 1.62 10.31
N LYS A 91 25.74 0.69 11.22
CA LYS A 91 25.07 -0.61 11.30
C LYS A 91 23.57 -0.49 11.61
N ASN A 92 23.19 0.42 12.50
CA ASN A 92 21.80 0.68 12.87
C ASN A 92 21.05 1.42 11.74
N PHE A 93 21.74 2.33 11.04
CA PHE A 93 21.21 2.99 9.85
C PHE A 93 20.92 2.00 8.71
N CYS A 94 21.84 1.06 8.44
CA CYS A 94 21.62 0.00 7.45
C CYS A 94 20.44 -0.92 7.81
N ALA A 95 20.25 -1.25 9.09
CA ALA A 95 19.10 -2.03 9.55
C ALA A 95 17.78 -1.25 9.36
N PHE A 96 17.78 0.04 9.72
CA PHE A 96 16.65 0.94 9.50
C PHE A 96 16.28 1.04 8.02
N LEU A 97 17.27 1.23 7.14
CA LEU A 97 17.05 1.35 5.70
C LEU A 97 16.47 0.05 5.11
N LYS A 98 16.90 -1.13 5.58
CA LYS A 98 16.33 -2.42 5.16
C LYS A 98 14.86 -2.55 5.54
N VAL A 99 14.50 -2.19 6.77
CA VAL A 99 13.10 -2.23 7.23
C VAL A 99 12.25 -1.22 6.45
N PHE A 100 12.77 -0.01 6.24
CA PHE A 100 12.10 1.00 5.44
C PHE A 100 11.89 0.54 3.99
N ALA A 101 12.90 -0.05 3.35
CA ALA A 101 12.80 -0.59 2.01
C ALA A 101 11.73 -1.69 1.92
N GLN A 102 11.61 -2.56 2.92
CA GLN A 102 10.57 -3.57 2.98
C GLN A 102 9.16 -2.97 3.11
N ILE A 103 9.00 -1.89 3.88
CA ILE A 103 7.73 -1.18 4.00
C ILE A 103 7.40 -0.51 2.66
N TYR A 104 8.37 0.13 2.02
CA TYR A 104 8.20 0.81 0.75
C TYR A 104 7.82 -0.16 -0.38
N THR A 105 8.52 -1.31 -0.51
CA THR A 105 8.22 -2.30 -1.55
C THR A 105 6.82 -2.88 -1.42
N THR A 106 6.34 -3.09 -0.19
CA THR A 106 4.96 -3.56 0.04
C THR A 106 3.92 -2.47 -0.21
N ALA A 107 4.18 -1.21 0.17
CA ALA A 107 3.29 -0.08 -0.09
C ALA A 107 3.17 0.27 -1.59
N MET A 108 4.22 0.02 -2.38
CA MET A 108 4.27 0.32 -3.81
C MET A 108 3.45 -0.61 -4.70
N VAL A 109 2.99 -1.77 -4.19
CA VAL A 109 2.22 -2.74 -4.98
C VAL A 109 0.94 -2.12 -5.56
N ALA A 110 0.15 -1.40 -4.75
CA ALA A 110 -1.10 -0.80 -5.21
C ALA A 110 -0.90 0.40 -6.17
N PRO A 111 -0.01 1.38 -5.88
CA PRO A 111 0.32 2.46 -6.82
C PRO A 111 0.78 1.97 -8.19
N ILE A 112 1.69 1.00 -8.21
CA ILE A 112 2.22 0.44 -9.46
C ILE A 112 1.11 -0.30 -10.22
N SER A 113 0.26 -1.08 -9.52
CA SER A 113 -0.87 -1.76 -10.15
C SER A 113 -1.86 -0.78 -10.77
N TRP A 114 -2.16 0.33 -10.08
CA TRP A 114 -3.00 1.40 -10.61
C TRP A 114 -2.45 1.98 -11.91
N ILE A 115 -1.16 2.36 -11.90
CA ILE A 115 -0.51 2.95 -13.09
C ILE A 115 -0.54 1.98 -14.26
N ALA A 116 -0.28 0.69 -14.02
CA ALA A 116 -0.33 -0.33 -15.06
C ALA A 116 -1.73 -0.44 -15.69
N VAL A 117 -2.79 -0.51 -14.89
CA VAL A 117 -4.17 -0.58 -15.38
C VAL A 117 -4.57 0.70 -16.11
N ALA A 118 -4.25 1.86 -15.54
CA ALA A 118 -4.54 3.17 -16.13
C ALA A 118 -3.85 3.36 -17.49
N LEU A 119 -2.61 2.87 -17.65
CA LEU A 119 -1.89 2.88 -18.93
C LEU A 119 -2.51 1.91 -19.95
N LEU A 120 -3.01 0.75 -19.53
CA LEU A 120 -3.69 -0.19 -20.43
C LEU A 120 -5.02 0.37 -20.96
N ASN A 121 -5.77 1.10 -20.13
CA ASN A 121 -6.97 1.81 -20.58
C ASN A 121 -6.60 2.99 -21.50
N GLY A 122 -5.55 3.74 -21.15
CA GLY A 122 -4.90 4.73 -22.02
C GLY A 122 -5.59 6.09 -22.12
N VAL A 123 -6.80 6.27 -21.55
CA VAL A 123 -7.56 7.55 -21.63
C VAL A 123 -6.84 8.72 -20.96
N TYR A 124 -6.17 8.49 -19.83
CA TYR A 124 -5.42 9.53 -19.12
C TYR A 124 -4.15 9.92 -19.88
N PHE A 125 -3.46 8.91 -20.43
CA PHE A 125 -2.25 9.08 -21.23
C PHE A 125 -2.56 9.81 -22.54
N GLU A 126 -3.66 9.46 -23.21
CA GLU A 126 -4.15 10.13 -24.41
C GLU A 126 -4.40 11.63 -24.18
N CYS A 127 -5.13 11.99 -23.12
CA CYS A 127 -5.34 13.40 -22.77
C CYS A 127 -4.02 14.09 -22.37
N ALA A 128 -3.12 13.39 -21.67
CA ALA A 128 -1.84 13.99 -21.27
C ALA A 128 -0.94 14.28 -22.49
N MET A 129 -0.77 13.29 -23.37
CA MET A 129 0.14 13.37 -24.51
C MET A 129 -0.36 14.29 -25.62
N THR A 130 -1.68 14.44 -25.80
CA THR A 130 -2.24 15.43 -26.75
C THR A 130 -2.00 16.87 -26.32
N GLY A 131 -1.69 17.11 -25.03
CA GLY A 131 -1.33 18.43 -24.50
C GLY A 131 0.17 18.66 -24.30
N VAL A 132 1.04 17.74 -24.75
CA VAL A 132 2.49 17.86 -24.53
C VAL A 132 3.10 18.89 -25.48
N ASN A 133 3.99 19.73 -24.97
CA ASN A 133 4.70 20.74 -25.78
C ASN A 133 6.08 20.24 -26.23
N VAL A 134 6.15 19.02 -26.76
CA VAL A 134 7.38 18.41 -27.26
C VAL A 134 7.24 18.22 -28.77
N THR A 135 7.87 19.11 -29.53
CA THR A 135 7.77 19.16 -31.00
C THR A 135 8.18 17.84 -31.66
N LEU A 136 9.19 17.14 -31.14
CA LEU A 136 9.64 15.84 -31.66
C LEU A 136 8.53 14.78 -31.60
N PHE A 137 7.76 14.77 -30.52
CA PHE A 137 6.68 13.81 -30.32
C PHE A 137 5.46 14.17 -31.18
N SER A 138 5.12 15.47 -31.22
CA SER A 138 4.04 15.98 -32.06
C SER A 138 4.30 15.75 -33.55
N ASP A 139 5.56 15.88 -33.99
CA ASP A 139 5.97 15.63 -35.37
C ASP A 139 5.91 14.14 -35.72
N HIS A 140 6.33 13.27 -34.80
CA HIS A 140 6.18 11.82 -34.95
C HIS A 140 4.72 11.41 -35.16
N LEU A 141 3.80 11.95 -34.36
CA LEU A 141 2.37 11.65 -34.44
C LEU A 141 1.69 12.22 -35.69
N CYS A 142 2.07 13.43 -36.11
CA CYS A 142 1.45 14.14 -37.24
C CYS A 142 2.21 13.93 -38.56
N SER A 143 3.11 12.96 -38.66
CA SER A 143 3.88 12.69 -39.89
C SER A 143 2.93 12.35 -41.04
N ASN A 144 3.01 13.09 -42.14
CA ASN A 144 2.13 12.97 -43.32
C ASN A 144 0.64 13.26 -43.06
N LYS A 145 0.30 14.06 -42.04
CA LYS A 145 -1.07 14.50 -41.74
C LYS A 145 -1.33 15.95 -42.13
N ALA A 146 -2.58 16.40 -41.98
CA ALA A 146 -2.95 17.80 -42.21
C ALA A 146 -2.03 18.77 -41.44
N PRO A 147 -1.68 19.95 -42.00
CA PRO A 147 -0.79 20.91 -41.35
C PRO A 147 -1.35 21.47 -40.03
N GLN A 148 -2.68 21.43 -39.85
CA GLN A 148 -3.34 21.82 -38.60
C GLN A 148 -3.22 20.77 -37.48
N CYS A 149 -2.72 19.56 -37.77
CA CYS A 149 -2.63 18.44 -36.82
C CYS A 149 -1.85 18.81 -35.55
N GLN A 150 -0.71 19.48 -35.69
CA GLN A 150 0.14 19.83 -34.54
C GLN A 150 -0.51 20.90 -33.64
N HIS A 151 -1.16 21.90 -34.22
CA HIS A 151 -1.80 22.98 -33.48
C HIS A 151 -3.12 22.56 -32.82
N GLU A 152 -3.86 21.64 -33.44
CA GLU A 152 -5.16 21.17 -32.96
C GLU A 152 -5.10 19.84 -32.18
N LEU A 153 -3.91 19.29 -31.92
CA LEU A 153 -3.73 17.99 -31.27
C LEU A 153 -4.50 17.89 -29.92
N GLN A 154 -4.50 18.97 -29.14
CA GLN A 154 -5.22 19.08 -27.86
C GLN A 154 -6.76 18.98 -27.99
N LEU A 155 -7.34 19.20 -29.17
CA LEU A 155 -8.78 19.13 -29.43
C LEU A 155 -9.24 17.72 -29.84
N PHE A 156 -8.30 16.83 -30.17
CA PHE A 156 -8.60 15.51 -30.71
C PHE A 156 -9.44 14.65 -29.75
N PRO A 157 -9.16 14.58 -28.44
CA PRO A 157 -9.97 13.80 -27.51
C PRO A 157 -11.44 14.25 -27.40
N CYS A 158 -11.75 15.50 -27.78
CA CYS A 158 -13.09 16.07 -27.72
C CYS A 158 -13.82 16.10 -29.07
N GLY A 159 -13.15 15.73 -30.16
CA GLY A 159 -13.73 15.74 -31.49
C GLY A 159 -14.03 17.12 -32.10
N LYS A 160 -13.52 18.22 -31.52
CA LYS A 160 -13.80 19.62 -31.93
C LYS A 160 -12.82 20.19 -32.97
N SER A 161 -12.09 19.33 -33.66
CA SER A 161 -11.02 19.71 -34.61
C SER A 161 -11.56 19.88 -36.04
N THR A 162 -10.90 20.73 -36.83
CA THR A 162 -11.12 20.90 -38.27
C THR A 162 -10.51 19.77 -39.11
N VAL A 163 -9.61 18.98 -38.51
CA VAL A 163 -8.96 17.81 -39.13
C VAL A 163 -9.99 16.70 -39.37
N PRO A 164 -9.90 15.95 -40.49
CA PRO A 164 -10.80 14.83 -40.77
C PRO A 164 -10.86 13.82 -39.62
N GLN A 165 -12.06 13.31 -39.34
CA GLN A 165 -12.29 12.35 -38.25
C GLN A 165 -11.38 11.11 -38.34
N ALA A 166 -11.15 10.60 -39.56
CA ALA A 166 -10.29 9.44 -39.78
C ALA A 166 -8.83 9.69 -39.38
N GLU A 167 -8.27 10.87 -39.67
CA GLU A 167 -6.90 11.22 -39.27
C GLU A 167 -6.78 11.39 -37.75
N ARG A 168 -7.79 12.00 -37.13
CA ARG A 168 -7.85 12.17 -35.68
C ARG A 168 -7.88 10.81 -34.96
N GLU A 169 -8.75 9.91 -35.39
CA GLU A 169 -8.88 8.58 -34.79
C GLU A 169 -7.61 7.74 -34.98
N ASP A 170 -6.92 7.87 -36.12
CA ASP A 170 -5.63 7.24 -36.37
C ASP A 170 -4.54 7.73 -35.39
N VAL A 171 -4.44 9.05 -35.20
CA VAL A 171 -3.49 9.64 -34.23
C VAL A 171 -3.80 9.20 -32.80
N LEU A 172 -5.08 9.21 -32.39
CA LEU A 172 -5.47 8.75 -31.06
C LEU A 172 -5.22 7.25 -30.87
N ALA A 173 -5.39 6.43 -31.91
CA ALA A 173 -5.08 5.00 -31.88
C ALA A 173 -3.58 4.76 -31.68
N ILE A 174 -2.71 5.55 -32.32
CA ILE A 174 -1.26 5.49 -32.11
C ILE A 174 -0.91 5.81 -30.65
N VAL A 175 -1.41 6.92 -30.12
CA VAL A 175 -1.14 7.31 -28.71
C VAL A 175 -1.64 6.26 -27.72
N ARG A 176 -2.82 5.68 -27.97
CA ARG A 176 -3.36 4.60 -27.14
C ARG A 176 -2.52 3.33 -27.23
N ALA A 177 -2.03 2.97 -28.42
CA ALA A 177 -1.14 1.84 -28.61
C ALA A 177 0.18 2.03 -27.85
N GLU A 178 0.78 3.22 -27.90
CA GLU A 178 1.97 3.55 -27.10
C GLU A 178 1.72 3.41 -25.60
N SER A 179 0.58 3.91 -25.11
CA SER A 179 0.17 3.74 -23.70
C SER A 179 0.06 2.26 -23.31
N GLN A 180 -0.55 1.43 -24.16
CA GLN A 180 -0.72 0.00 -23.91
C GLN A 180 0.61 -0.74 -23.94
N VAL A 181 1.52 -0.40 -24.86
CA VAL A 181 2.88 -0.96 -24.90
C VAL A 181 3.64 -0.59 -23.62
N LEU A 182 3.59 0.68 -23.17
CA LEU A 182 4.19 1.11 -21.91
C LEU A 182 3.58 0.37 -20.71
N GLY A 183 2.27 0.16 -20.69
CA GLY A 183 1.58 -0.62 -19.67
C GLY A 183 2.06 -2.08 -19.61
N TRP A 184 2.16 -2.75 -20.75
CA TRP A 184 2.66 -4.13 -20.82
C TRP A 184 4.15 -4.25 -20.47
N LEU A 185 4.98 -3.30 -20.93
CA LEU A 185 6.39 -3.24 -20.56
C LEU A 185 6.56 -3.06 -19.05
N LEU A 186 5.75 -2.20 -18.43
CA LEU A 186 5.73 -2.02 -16.98
C LEU A 186 5.37 -3.33 -16.28
N ILE A 187 4.28 -4.00 -16.68
CA ILE A 187 3.85 -5.29 -16.09
C ILE A 187 4.95 -6.35 -16.23
N ALA A 188 5.53 -6.51 -17.42
CA ALA A 188 6.62 -7.44 -17.67
C ALA A 188 7.84 -7.15 -16.79
N SER A 189 8.22 -5.86 -16.67
CA SER A 189 9.33 -5.44 -15.83
C SER A 189 9.12 -5.78 -14.34
N ILE A 190 7.89 -5.60 -13.83
CA ILE A 190 7.54 -5.91 -12.44
C ILE A 190 7.59 -7.41 -12.20
N MET A 191 7.02 -8.22 -13.09
CA MET A 191 7.03 -9.68 -12.95
C MET A 191 8.46 -10.22 -12.94
N MET A 192 9.31 -9.73 -13.87
CA MET A 192 10.71 -10.12 -13.93
C MET A 192 11.49 -9.66 -12.70
N ALA A 193 11.29 -8.42 -12.24
CA ALA A 193 11.93 -7.90 -11.04
C ALA A 193 11.51 -8.67 -9.77
N ALA A 194 10.22 -9.00 -9.64
CA ALA A 194 9.69 -9.75 -8.50
C ALA A 194 10.25 -11.19 -8.47
N LEU A 195 10.33 -11.85 -9.62
CA LEU A 195 10.94 -13.17 -9.74
C LEU A 195 12.43 -13.12 -9.37
N LEU A 196 13.18 -12.20 -9.96
CA LEU A 196 14.60 -12.04 -9.69
C LEU A 196 14.86 -11.72 -8.21
N PHE A 197 14.12 -10.76 -7.65
CA PHE A 197 14.22 -10.41 -6.24
C PHE A 197 13.96 -11.61 -5.34
N THR A 198 12.88 -12.37 -5.62
CA THR A 198 12.54 -13.56 -4.85
C THR A 198 13.64 -14.62 -4.97
N CYS A 199 14.12 -14.91 -6.17
CA CYS A 199 15.21 -15.86 -6.38
C CYS A 199 16.48 -15.45 -5.61
N VAL A 200 16.90 -14.19 -5.73
CA VAL A 200 18.08 -13.67 -5.02
C VAL A 200 17.90 -13.70 -3.51
N ALA A 201 16.75 -13.28 -3.00
CA ALA A 201 16.45 -13.29 -1.57
C ALA A 201 16.45 -14.72 -1.00
N ARG A 202 15.91 -15.69 -1.74
CA ARG A 202 15.90 -17.10 -1.35
C ARG A 202 17.31 -17.72 -1.43
N CYS A 203 18.09 -17.42 -2.47
CA CYS A 203 19.47 -17.90 -2.61
C CYS A 203 20.41 -17.33 -1.53
N ARG A 204 20.18 -16.10 -1.08
CA ARG A 204 20.97 -15.48 0.01
C ARG A 204 20.46 -15.80 1.40
N SER A 205 19.39 -16.58 1.53
CA SER A 205 18.87 -17.00 2.83
C SER A 205 19.88 -17.90 3.53
N PRO A 206 20.29 -17.58 4.78
CA PRO A 206 21.17 -18.46 5.55
C PRO A 206 20.46 -19.73 6.04
N VAL A 207 19.13 -19.80 5.91
CA VAL A 207 18.29 -20.92 6.37
C VAL A 207 17.66 -21.66 5.20
N SER A 208 17.54 -22.99 5.36
CA SER A 208 16.86 -23.87 4.40
C SER A 208 15.35 -23.55 4.30
N TYR A 209 14.76 -23.87 3.15
CA TYR A 209 13.33 -23.66 2.87
C TYR A 209 12.41 -24.27 3.94
N VAL A 210 12.71 -25.47 4.43
CA VAL A 210 11.91 -26.15 5.46
C VAL A 210 11.93 -25.37 6.78
N HIS A 211 13.11 -24.91 7.19
CA HIS A 211 13.26 -24.10 8.40
C HIS A 211 12.51 -22.78 8.25
N LEU A 212 12.62 -22.11 7.11
CA LEU A 212 11.88 -20.87 6.85
C LEU A 212 10.35 -21.07 6.94
N LYS A 213 9.82 -22.17 6.37
CA LYS A 213 8.40 -22.52 6.49
C LYS A 213 7.98 -22.83 7.92
N PHE A 214 8.82 -23.53 8.67
CA PHE A 214 8.59 -23.80 10.09
C PHE A 214 8.50 -22.49 10.89
N TRP A 215 9.45 -21.57 10.68
CA TRP A 215 9.46 -20.25 11.32
C TRP A 215 8.20 -19.43 11.00
N GLN A 216 7.75 -19.41 9.75
CA GLN A 216 6.51 -18.74 9.35
C GLN A 216 5.29 -19.29 10.12
N MET A 217 5.17 -20.62 10.20
CA MET A 217 4.06 -21.27 10.93
C MET A 217 4.13 -21.03 12.44
N TYR A 218 5.33 -21.09 13.02
CA TYR A 218 5.54 -20.80 14.43
C TYR A 218 5.11 -19.37 14.78
N ALA A 219 5.61 -18.37 14.03
CA ALA A 219 5.28 -16.97 14.24
C ALA A 219 3.78 -16.68 14.10
N GLN A 220 3.12 -17.30 13.12
CA GLN A 220 1.66 -17.21 12.98
C GLN A 220 0.93 -17.74 14.22
N LYS A 221 1.34 -18.91 14.72
CA LYS A 221 0.72 -19.52 15.90
C LYS A 221 0.99 -18.75 17.18
N GLU A 222 2.21 -18.25 17.35
CA GLU A 222 2.58 -17.39 18.46
C GLU A 222 1.70 -16.12 18.50
N ASN A 223 1.52 -15.44 17.36
CA ASN A 223 0.66 -14.27 17.25
C ASN A 223 -0.81 -14.60 17.57
N GLU A 224 -1.35 -15.72 17.07
CA GLU A 224 -2.71 -16.16 17.40
C GLU A 224 -2.90 -16.43 18.91
N LEU A 225 -1.90 -17.05 19.56
CA LEU A 225 -1.95 -17.36 20.99
C LEU A 225 -1.80 -16.09 21.84
N MET A 226 -0.87 -15.21 21.48
CA MET A 226 -0.68 -13.89 22.09
C MET A 226 -1.98 -13.09 22.05
N GLU A 227 -2.64 -13.03 20.89
CA GLU A 227 -3.90 -12.31 20.72
C GLU A 227 -4.99 -12.90 21.64
N LYS A 228 -5.16 -14.24 21.64
CA LYS A 228 -6.13 -14.92 22.53
C LYS A 228 -5.86 -14.67 24.00
N GLN A 229 -4.60 -14.74 24.43
CA GLN A 229 -4.24 -14.49 25.83
C GLN A 229 -4.42 -13.01 26.21
N ALA A 230 -4.09 -12.08 25.32
CA ALA A 230 -4.35 -10.66 25.50
C ALA A 230 -5.86 -10.39 25.63
N TRP A 231 -6.68 -10.92 24.71
CA TRP A 231 -8.13 -10.84 24.79
C TRP A 231 -8.70 -11.51 26.04
N ALA A 232 -8.15 -12.64 26.49
CA ALA A 232 -8.57 -13.30 27.73
C ALA A 232 -8.25 -12.44 28.97
N LYS A 233 -7.07 -11.81 29.01
CA LYS A 233 -6.71 -10.89 30.09
C LYS A 233 -7.57 -9.62 30.07
N VAL A 234 -7.71 -8.97 28.91
CA VAL A 234 -8.56 -7.79 28.73
C VAL A 234 -10.00 -8.12 29.12
N SER A 235 -10.57 -9.23 28.64
CA SER A 235 -11.93 -9.66 29.01
C SER A 235 -12.05 -10.11 30.47
N SER A 236 -10.98 -10.56 31.13
CA SER A 236 -10.97 -10.78 32.58
C SER A 236 -10.93 -9.47 33.38
N PHE A 237 -10.21 -8.46 32.89
CA PHE A 237 -10.17 -7.11 33.47
C PHE A 237 -11.49 -6.37 33.24
N PHE A 238 -12.12 -6.56 32.09
CA PHE A 238 -13.44 -6.03 31.73
C PHE A 238 -14.59 -6.97 32.10
N ARG A 239 -14.31 -8.10 32.77
CA ARG A 239 -15.37 -8.95 33.29
C ARG A 239 -16.03 -8.17 34.41
N PHE A 240 -17.21 -7.63 34.12
CA PHE A 240 -18.09 -7.07 35.13
C PHE A 240 -18.25 -8.12 36.23
N SER A 241 -17.57 -7.90 37.35
CA SER A 241 -17.64 -8.78 38.51
C SER A 241 -19.00 -8.53 39.14
N PRO A 242 -19.88 -9.54 39.27
CA PRO A 242 -21.18 -9.37 39.92
C PRO A 242 -21.07 -8.96 41.41
N ARG A 243 -19.84 -8.91 41.95
CA ARG A 243 -19.54 -8.55 43.33
C ARG A 243 -19.02 -7.11 43.52
N GLU A 244 -18.70 -6.38 42.45
CA GLU A 244 -18.25 -4.97 42.53
C GLU A 244 -18.98 -4.14 41.46
N GLN A 245 -19.98 -3.36 41.89
CA GLN A 245 -20.89 -2.58 41.04
C GLN A 245 -20.28 -1.26 40.52
N HIS A 246 -19.08 -1.29 39.95
CA HIS A 246 -18.42 -0.06 39.49
C HIS A 246 -18.38 0.01 37.95
N TYR A 247 -19.32 0.76 37.39
CA TYR A 247 -19.50 0.96 35.94
C TYR A 247 -18.38 1.74 35.19
N SER A 248 -17.33 2.23 35.87
CA SER A 248 -16.21 2.97 35.26
C SER A 248 -15.02 3.09 36.22
N ILE A 249 -13.80 3.31 35.69
CA ILE A 249 -12.60 3.67 36.47
C ILE A 249 -12.86 4.94 37.32
N LEU A 250 -13.66 5.88 36.80
CA LEU A 250 -14.05 7.09 37.52
C LEU A 250 -14.97 6.77 38.71
N HIS A 251 -15.89 5.81 38.55
CA HIS A 251 -16.80 5.37 39.60
C HIS A 251 -16.04 4.66 40.74
N LYS A 252 -15.01 3.87 40.40
CA LYS A 252 -14.10 3.26 41.38
C LYS A 252 -13.30 4.30 42.16
N TYR A 253 -12.80 5.35 41.49
CA TYR A 253 -12.02 6.41 42.13
C TYR A 253 -12.86 7.28 43.09
N VAL A 254 -14.10 7.60 42.70
CA VAL A 254 -15.04 8.38 43.52
C VAL A 254 -15.42 7.62 44.79
N ASP A 255 -15.75 6.32 44.68
CA ASP A 255 -16.15 5.50 45.83
C ASP A 255 -15.00 5.25 46.82
N THR A 256 -13.76 5.11 46.31
CA THR A 256 -12.57 4.91 47.15
C THR A 256 -12.12 6.19 47.88
N ASN A 257 -12.44 7.38 47.36
CA ASN A 257 -12.04 8.66 47.96
C ASN A 257 -13.15 9.32 48.81
N LEU A 258 -14.41 8.87 48.73
CA LEU A 258 -15.51 9.39 49.55
C LEU A 258 -15.74 8.62 50.86
N ASN A 259 -15.09 7.46 51.07
CA ASN A 259 -15.10 6.73 52.35
C ASN A 259 -13.68 6.61 52.93
N PRO A 260 -13.24 7.55 53.80
CA PRO A 260 -11.84 7.73 54.16
C PRO A 260 -11.45 7.06 55.49
N THR A 261 -11.94 5.86 55.82
CA THR A 261 -11.53 5.14 57.03
C THR A 261 -10.70 3.91 56.68
N GLY A 262 -9.39 4.11 56.54
CA GLY A 262 -8.41 3.04 56.34
C GLY A 262 -7.10 3.58 55.77
N ALA A 263 -6.29 4.21 56.61
CA ALA A 263 -5.05 4.89 56.28
C ALA A 263 -4.01 4.02 55.55
N HIS A 264 -3.49 4.51 54.41
CA HIS A 264 -2.09 4.96 54.22
C HIS A 264 -1.76 5.12 52.71
N LYS A 265 -1.40 6.34 52.29
CA LYS A 265 -0.52 6.55 51.12
C LYS A 265 0.90 6.12 51.54
N PRO A 266 1.67 5.52 50.62
CA PRO A 266 2.60 6.35 49.86
C PRO A 266 2.62 6.04 48.35
N SER A 267 2.90 7.11 47.60
CA SER A 267 3.32 7.09 46.20
C SER A 267 4.60 6.26 46.06
N ILE A 268 4.58 5.23 45.22
CA ILE A 268 5.80 4.52 44.81
C ILE A 268 6.24 5.06 43.45
N ARG A 269 7.38 5.73 43.47
CA ARG A 269 8.29 5.99 42.36
C ARG A 269 9.17 4.75 42.17
N SER A 270 9.38 4.30 40.93
CA SER A 270 10.46 3.38 40.54
C SER A 270 10.85 3.80 39.12
N GLU A 271 11.90 4.60 38.95
CA GLU A 271 13.29 4.16 38.72
C GLU A 271 13.44 3.21 37.54
N GLY A 272 14.25 3.68 36.58
CA GLY A 272 14.52 3.00 35.33
C GLY A 272 15.36 1.75 35.54
N GLY A 273 14.99 0.70 34.81
CA GLY A 273 15.80 -0.48 34.61
C GLY A 273 16.11 -0.60 33.12
N ASP A 274 17.39 -0.54 32.79
CA ASP A 274 17.94 -0.95 31.49
C ASP A 274 17.50 -2.38 31.18
N PHE A 275 16.76 -2.55 30.08
CA PHE A 275 16.59 -3.84 29.43
C PHE A 275 17.01 -3.69 27.96
N ASN A 276 18.29 -3.97 27.71
CA ASN A 276 18.83 -4.15 26.38
C ASN A 276 18.21 -5.41 25.77
N SER A 277 17.16 -5.24 24.97
CA SER A 277 16.61 -6.31 24.14
C SER A 277 17.51 -6.48 22.91
N PRO A 278 18.03 -7.69 22.61
CA PRO A 278 18.92 -7.91 21.48
C PRO A 278 18.21 -7.68 20.15
N THR A 279 18.95 -7.11 19.20
CA THR A 279 18.54 -6.59 17.87
C THR A 279 18.07 -7.67 16.87
N VAL A 280 17.45 -8.77 17.32
CA VAL A 280 17.05 -9.93 16.49
C VAL A 280 15.53 -10.03 16.29
N LEU A 281 14.74 -9.15 16.90
CA LEU A 281 13.26 -9.12 16.79
C LEU A 281 12.72 -8.58 15.46
N GLY A 282 13.58 -8.24 14.49
CA GLY A 282 13.15 -7.71 13.18
C GLY A 282 12.64 -8.76 12.18
N PHE A 283 12.76 -10.05 12.49
CA PHE A 283 12.46 -11.15 11.56
C PHE A 283 11.13 -11.88 11.80
N VAL A 284 10.41 -11.59 12.90
CA VAL A 284 9.29 -12.44 13.39
C VAL A 284 7.94 -11.73 13.30
N ASP A 285 7.68 -11.01 12.21
CA ASP A 285 6.31 -10.55 11.87
C ASP A 285 5.92 -10.95 10.43
N GLU A 286 6.75 -11.74 9.76
CA GLU A 286 6.54 -12.27 8.41
C GLU A 286 5.67 -13.53 8.39
N GLY A 287 4.47 -13.43 8.95
CA GLY A 287 3.46 -14.47 8.85
C GLY A 287 2.24 -14.09 8.03
N ARG A 288 1.92 -12.79 7.87
CA ARG A 288 0.59 -12.40 7.37
C ARG A 288 0.59 -11.53 6.11
N VAL A 289 1.72 -11.03 5.64
CA VAL A 289 1.77 -10.24 4.41
C VAL A 289 3.06 -10.55 3.64
N MET A 290 2.89 -11.34 2.58
CA MET A 290 3.77 -11.47 1.41
C MET A 290 5.14 -12.16 1.60
N LEU A 291 5.16 -13.47 1.34
CA LEU A 291 6.08 -14.19 0.43
C LEU A 291 5.64 -15.65 0.24
#